data_AF-A0A8T4JF59-F1
#
_entry.id   AF-A0A8T4JF59-F1
#
_cell.length_a   1.000
_cell.length_b   1.000
_cell.length_c   1.000
_cell.angle_alpha   90.00
_cell.angle_beta   90.00
_cell.angle_gamma   90.00
#
_symmetry.space_group_name_H-M   'P 1'
#
loop_
_entity.id
_entity.type
_entity.pdbx_description
1 polymer ?
#
loop_
_entity_poly.entity_id
_entity_poly.type
_entity_poly.pdbx_seq_one_letter_code
_entity_poly.pdbx_strand_id
1 'polypeptide(L)'
;DMYYEKSSGKFFVFVENVGEVDAYVKLELIDVIINGETVTIGADDTIKIPSGRGIWIPVSADLVDEDFLDNKEIRVRAYYGERELALIKITEAEFEFRLGGLPLGKIVLYVLVIGAILLLLLFFMTKKKCPQCKHKNARGRKTCEKCGYRF
;
A
#
# COMPACT_ATOMS: atom_id res chain seq x y z
N ASP A 1 8.26 -10.42 -9.19
CA ASP A 1 6.92 -10.16 -8.63
C ASP A 1 6.30 -8.93 -9.26
N MET A 2 4.97 -8.87 -9.27
CA MET A 2 4.19 -7.75 -9.77
C MET A 2 2.86 -7.63 -9.01
N TYR A 3 2.39 -6.40 -8.81
CA TYR A 3 1.02 -6.12 -8.39
C TYR A 3 0.51 -4.80 -8.99
N TYR A 4 -0.81 -4.63 -9.06
CA TYR A 4 -1.48 -3.40 -9.48
C TYR A 4 -2.12 -2.70 -8.28
N GLU A 5 -1.80 -1.43 -8.06
CA GLU A 5 -2.43 -0.62 -7.01
C GLU A 5 -3.49 0.30 -7.62
N LYS A 6 -4.76 -0.02 -7.35
CA LYS A 6 -5.92 0.73 -7.86
C LYS A 6 -5.95 2.18 -7.37
N SER A 7 -5.47 2.47 -6.16
CA SER A 7 -5.47 3.84 -5.63
C SER A 7 -4.52 4.77 -6.36
N SER A 8 -3.44 4.24 -6.93
CA SER A 8 -2.44 5.03 -7.63
C SER A 8 -2.51 4.91 -9.16
N GLY A 9 -3.31 3.99 -9.70
CA GLY A 9 -3.37 3.72 -11.14
C GLY A 9 -2.06 3.17 -11.69
N LYS A 10 -1.38 2.29 -10.93
CA LYS A 10 0.00 1.87 -11.25
C LYS A 10 0.20 0.37 -11.05
N PHE A 11 0.92 -0.22 -11.98
CA PHE A 11 1.60 -1.49 -11.78
C PHE A 11 2.93 -1.24 -11.08
N PHE A 12 3.22 -2.05 -10.07
CA PHE A 12 4.53 -2.11 -9.43
C PHE A 12 5.17 -3.42 -9.83
N VAL A 13 6.30 -3.34 -10.52
CA VAL A 13 7.10 -4.49 -10.95
C VAL A 13 8.38 -4.53 -10.13
N PHE A 14 8.65 -5.66 -9.47
CA PHE A 14 9.92 -5.85 -8.76
C PHE A 14 10.99 -6.31 -9.74
N VAL A 15 12.08 -5.57 -9.81
CA VAL A 15 13.25 -5.87 -10.65
C VAL A 15 14.47 -5.99 -9.76
N GLU A 16 15.25 -7.07 -9.96
CA GLU A 16 16.49 -7.33 -9.23
C GLU A 16 17.68 -7.35 -10.20
N ASN A 17 18.74 -6.63 -9.85
CA ASN A 17 20.01 -6.70 -10.56
C ASN A 17 20.91 -7.78 -9.94
N VAL A 18 20.93 -8.95 -10.59
CA VAL A 18 21.79 -10.08 -10.20
C VAL A 18 23.21 -10.02 -10.78
N GLY A 19 23.54 -8.97 -11.55
CA GLY A 19 24.86 -8.78 -12.13
C GLY A 19 25.86 -8.13 -11.16
N GLU A 20 27.15 -8.17 -11.52
CA GLU A 20 28.26 -7.63 -10.71
C GLU A 20 28.44 -6.11 -10.80
N VAL A 21 27.72 -5.46 -11.73
CA VAL A 21 27.81 -4.03 -12.00
C VAL A 21 26.44 -3.37 -11.91
N ASP A 22 26.42 -2.07 -11.66
CA ASP A 22 25.19 -1.29 -11.70
C ASP A 22 24.57 -1.33 -13.10
N ALA A 23 23.25 -1.44 -13.17
CA ALA A 23 22.51 -1.50 -14.42
C ALA A 23 21.39 -0.47 -14.44
N TYR A 24 21.09 0.06 -15.61
CA TYR A 24 19.90 0.84 -15.89
C TYR A 24 18.84 -0.09 -16.47
N VAL A 25 17.57 0.12 -16.11
CA VAL A 25 16.45 -0.64 -16.63
C VAL A 25 15.30 0.29 -17.02
N LYS A 26 14.62 -0.04 -18.11
CA LYS A 26 13.35 0.53 -18.52
C LYS A 26 12.35 -0.61 -18.75
N LEU A 27 11.16 -0.47 -18.18
CA LEU A 27 10.11 -1.49 -18.27
C LEU A 27 9.06 -1.12 -19.30
N GLU A 28 8.45 -2.13 -19.90
CA GLU A 28 7.23 -2.06 -20.70
C GLU A 28 6.28 -3.18 -20.26
N LEU A 29 5.00 -2.85 -20.11
CA LEU A 29 3.91 -3.82 -20.02
C LEU A 29 3.36 -4.02 -21.43
N ILE A 30 3.29 -5.27 -21.86
CA ILE A 30 2.94 -5.65 -23.23
C ILE A 30 1.56 -6.29 -23.23
N ASP A 31 0.79 -5.93 -24.25
CA ASP A 31 -0.55 -6.44 -24.53
C ASP A 31 -1.53 -6.28 -23.36
N VAL A 32 -1.43 -5.14 -22.66
CA VAL A 32 -2.38 -4.76 -21.61
C VAL A 32 -3.69 -4.35 -22.26
N ILE A 33 -4.81 -4.89 -21.81
CA ILE A 33 -6.15 -4.52 -22.31
C ILE A 33 -6.68 -3.36 -21.47
N ILE A 34 -6.96 -2.21 -22.08
CA ILE A 34 -7.54 -1.04 -21.42
C ILE A 34 -8.76 -0.59 -22.22
N ASN A 35 -9.93 -0.56 -21.60
CA ASN A 35 -11.20 -0.24 -22.26
C ASN A 35 -11.45 -1.09 -23.52
N GLY A 36 -11.03 -2.36 -23.50
CA GLY A 36 -11.14 -3.30 -24.63
C GLY A 36 -10.08 -3.15 -25.73
N GLU A 37 -9.13 -2.23 -25.60
CA GLU A 37 -8.03 -2.05 -26.54
C GLU A 37 -6.71 -2.62 -26.00
N THR A 38 -5.97 -3.35 -26.85
CA THR A 38 -4.65 -3.87 -26.51
C THR A 38 -3.57 -2.79 -26.70
N VAL A 39 -2.89 -2.43 -25.62
CA VAL A 39 -1.87 -1.37 -25.58
C VAL A 39 -0.55 -1.85 -24.96
N THR A 40 0.54 -1.19 -25.33
CA THR A 40 1.86 -1.36 -24.68
C THR A 40 2.19 -0.09 -23.90
N ILE A 41 2.57 -0.24 -22.64
CA ILE A 41 2.76 0.87 -21.70
C ILE A 41 4.17 0.82 -21.13
N GLY A 42 4.95 1.88 -21.36
CA GLY A 42 6.30 2.01 -20.80
C GLY A 42 6.30 2.64 -19.42
N ALA A 43 7.31 2.31 -18.61
CA ALA A 43 7.67 3.10 -17.44
C ALA A 43 8.09 4.52 -17.86
N ASP A 44 7.75 5.50 -17.02
CA ASP A 44 8.04 6.92 -17.28
C ASP A 44 9.56 7.17 -17.38
N ASP A 45 10.32 6.60 -16.45
CA ASP A 45 11.75 6.82 -16.29
C ASP A 45 12.58 5.55 -16.48
N THR A 46 13.83 5.74 -16.93
CA THR A 46 14.87 4.70 -16.84
C THR A 46 15.49 4.74 -15.44
N ILE A 47 15.51 3.61 -14.74
CA ILE A 47 15.94 3.54 -13.34
C ILE A 47 17.28 2.84 -13.23
N LYS A 48 18.21 3.42 -12.45
CA LYS A 48 19.46 2.77 -12.07
C LYS A 48 19.24 1.82 -10.89
N ILE A 49 19.59 0.55 -11.06
CA ILE A 49 19.57 -0.49 -10.04
C ILE A 49 21.02 -0.90 -9.71
N PRO A 50 21.49 -0.63 -8.49
CA PRO A 50 22.81 -1.06 -8.06
C PRO A 50 22.98 -2.59 -8.10
N SER A 51 24.20 -3.05 -8.30
CA SER A 51 24.51 -4.50 -8.24
C SER A 51 23.99 -5.14 -6.94
N GLY A 52 23.36 -6.31 -7.07
CA GLY A 52 22.82 -7.09 -5.96
C GLY A 52 21.62 -6.48 -5.26
N ARG A 53 20.98 -5.44 -5.83
CA ARG A 53 19.79 -4.81 -5.27
C ARG A 53 18.56 -5.02 -6.15
N GLY A 54 17.40 -5.00 -5.50
CA GLY A 54 16.10 -4.98 -6.17
C GLY A 54 15.26 -3.77 -5.75
N ILE A 55 14.40 -3.32 -6.66
CA ILE A 55 13.53 -2.17 -6.48
C ILE A 55 12.18 -2.41 -7.15
N TRP A 56 11.13 -1.78 -6.61
CA TRP A 56 9.82 -1.70 -7.24
C TRP A 56 9.77 -0.52 -8.20
N ILE A 57 9.48 -0.80 -9.46
CA ILE A 57 9.36 0.20 -10.53
C ILE A 57 7.88 0.40 -10.83
N PRO A 58 7.35 1.63 -10.69
CA PRO A 58 5.98 1.94 -11.07
C PRO A 58 5.85 2.09 -12.59
N VAL A 59 4.76 1.56 -13.14
CA VAL A 59 4.31 1.77 -14.52
C VAL A 59 2.87 2.27 -14.47
N SER A 60 2.64 3.48 -14.99
CA SER A 60 1.35 4.17 -14.93
C SER A 60 0.38 3.56 -15.93
N ALA A 61 -0.75 3.04 -15.46
CA ALA A 61 -1.80 2.46 -16.29
C ALA A 61 -3.15 2.63 -15.57
N ASP A 62 -4.02 3.47 -16.12
CA ASP A 62 -5.34 3.73 -15.54
C ASP A 62 -6.33 2.65 -15.99
N LEU A 63 -6.47 1.60 -15.19
CA LEU A 63 -7.42 0.52 -15.42
C LEU A 63 -8.76 0.78 -14.74
N VAL A 64 -9.85 0.49 -15.45
CA VAL A 64 -11.19 0.39 -14.88
C VAL A 64 -11.45 -1.03 -14.34
N ASP A 65 -12.51 -1.19 -13.55
CA ASP A 65 -12.83 -2.48 -12.90
C ASP A 65 -13.08 -3.62 -13.90
N GLU A 66 -13.56 -3.29 -15.09
CA GLU A 66 -13.82 -4.24 -16.18
C GLU A 66 -12.50 -4.79 -16.76
N ASP A 67 -11.47 -3.96 -16.87
CA ASP A 67 -10.16 -4.34 -17.42
C ASP A 67 -9.47 -5.43 -16.58
N PHE A 68 -9.79 -5.54 -15.28
CA PHE A 68 -9.19 -6.56 -14.40
C PHE A 68 -9.54 -7.99 -14.82
N LEU A 69 -10.69 -8.19 -15.45
CA LEU A 69 -11.14 -9.50 -15.90
C LEU A 69 -10.48 -9.91 -17.22
N ASP A 70 -10.14 -8.91 -18.03
CA ASP A 70 -9.52 -9.10 -19.34
C ASP A 70 -8.01 -9.31 -19.23
N ASN A 71 -7.37 -8.75 -18.19
CA ASN A 71 -5.94 -8.88 -17.93
C ASN A 71 -5.63 -9.93 -16.87
N LYS A 72 -5.78 -11.22 -17.19
CA LYS A 72 -5.43 -12.30 -16.24
C LYS A 72 -3.92 -12.43 -16.04
N GLU A 73 -3.17 -12.21 -17.11
CA GLU A 73 -1.72 -12.29 -17.15
C GLU A 73 -1.18 -11.01 -17.81
N ILE A 74 -0.12 -10.46 -17.23
CA ILE A 74 0.56 -9.29 -17.75
C ILE A 74 1.97 -9.70 -18.13
N ARG A 75 2.34 -9.42 -19.38
CA ARG A 75 3.71 -9.63 -19.85
C ARG A 75 4.51 -8.37 -19.66
N VAL A 76 5.63 -8.51 -18.97
CA VAL A 76 6.57 -7.43 -18.69
C VAL A 76 7.84 -7.66 -19.49
N ARG A 77 8.26 -6.63 -20.21
CA ARG A 77 9.56 -6.57 -20.89
C ARG A 77 10.45 -5.56 -20.18
N ALA A 78 11.67 -5.97 -19.88
CA ALA A 78 12.69 -5.11 -19.30
C ALA A 78 13.86 -4.95 -20.27
N TYR A 79 14.14 -3.70 -20.66
CA TYR A 79 15.35 -3.32 -21.39
C TYR A 79 16.39 -2.88 -20.38
N TYR A 80 17.60 -3.42 -20.44
CA TYR A 80 18.63 -3.11 -19.46
C TYR A 80 20.04 -3.03 -20.06
N GLY A 81 20.91 -2.30 -19.38
CA GLY A 81 22.31 -2.10 -19.78
C GLY A 81 23.10 -1.31 -18.75
N GLU A 82 24.43 -1.31 -18.88
CA GLU A 82 25.34 -0.59 -17.95
C GLU A 82 25.26 0.94 -18.10
N ARG A 83 24.73 1.42 -19.24
CA ARG A 83 24.56 2.85 -19.54
C ARG A 83 23.11 3.15 -19.84
N GLU A 84 22.62 4.26 -19.30
CA GLU A 84 21.23 4.72 -19.41
C GLU A 84 20.73 4.82 -20.85
N LEU A 85 21.58 5.28 -21.77
CA LEU A 85 21.25 5.45 -23.19
C LEU A 85 21.53 4.20 -24.05
N ALA A 86 22.00 3.10 -23.45
CA ALA A 86 22.38 1.87 -24.17
C ALA A 86 21.79 0.62 -23.50
N LEU A 87 20.47 0.55 -23.46
CA LEU A 87 19.71 -0.59 -22.95
C LEU A 87 19.59 -1.70 -24.01
N ILE A 88 20.69 -2.40 -24.26
CA ILE A 88 20.79 -3.38 -25.36
C ILE A 88 20.26 -4.78 -25.01
N LYS A 89 20.13 -5.11 -23.72
CA LYS A 89 19.67 -6.43 -23.27
C LYS A 89 18.18 -6.38 -22.98
N ILE A 90 17.48 -7.47 -23.29
CA ILE A 90 16.04 -7.60 -23.11
C ILE A 90 15.77 -8.88 -22.31
N THR A 91 14.87 -8.80 -21.35
CA THR A 91 14.27 -9.98 -20.71
C THR A 91 12.77 -9.79 -20.64
N GLU A 92 12.03 -10.91 -20.71
CA GLU A 92 10.58 -10.92 -20.62
C GLU A 92 10.14 -11.89 -19.53
N ALA A 93 9.04 -11.56 -18.86
CA ALA A 93 8.40 -12.42 -17.88
C ALA A 93 6.88 -12.18 -17.89
N GLU A 94 6.12 -13.22 -17.61
CA GLU A 94 4.66 -13.16 -17.47
C GLU A 94 4.31 -13.29 -15.99
N PHE A 95 3.39 -12.43 -15.54
CA PHE A 95 2.92 -12.42 -14.16
C PHE A 95 1.40 -12.48 -14.12
N GLU A 96 0.86 -13.27 -13.20
CA GLU A 96 -0.56 -13.23 -12.86
C GLU A 96 -0.94 -11.85 -12.33
N PHE A 97 -2.08 -11.33 -12.79
CA PHE A 97 -2.59 -10.06 -12.29
C PHE A 97 -2.99 -10.18 -10.82
N ARG A 98 -2.41 -9.31 -10.00
CA ARG A 98 -2.65 -9.26 -8.55
C ARG A 98 -2.96 -7.83 -8.14
N LEU A 99 -4.12 -7.63 -7.52
CA LEU A 99 -4.44 -6.36 -6.88
C LEU A 99 -3.60 -6.21 -5.60
N GLY A 100 -2.74 -5.20 -5.58
CA GLY A 100 -1.98 -4.75 -4.42
C GLY A 100 -2.65 -3.58 -3.71
N GLY A 101 -2.17 -3.31 -2.51
CA GLY A 101 -2.73 -2.32 -1.59
C GLY A 101 -3.47 -2.96 -0.41
N LEU A 102 -3.57 -2.22 0.69
CA LEU A 102 -4.43 -2.61 1.80
C LEU A 102 -5.89 -2.43 1.35
N PRO A 103 -6.73 -3.48 1.37
CA PRO A 103 -8.13 -3.32 1.01
C PRO A 103 -8.73 -2.23 1.90
N LEU A 104 -9.48 -1.28 1.31
CA LEU A 104 -10.13 -0.18 2.03
C LEU A 104 -10.91 -0.68 3.27
N GLY A 105 -11.48 -1.88 3.18
CA GLY A 105 -12.13 -2.55 4.31
C GLY A 105 -11.22 -2.75 5.53
N LYS A 106 -9.94 -3.07 5.34
CA LYS A 106 -8.96 -3.16 6.44
C LYS A 106 -8.62 -1.79 7.03
N ILE A 107 -8.52 -0.74 6.21
CA ILE A 107 -8.27 0.62 6.69
C ILE A 107 -9.46 1.09 7.55
N VAL A 108 -10.68 0.93 7.05
CA VAL A 108 -11.91 1.26 7.80
C VAL A 108 -11.98 0.47 9.11
N LEU A 109 -11.66 -0.83 9.08
CA LEU A 109 -11.62 -1.66 10.29
C LEU A 109 -10.61 -1.12 11.32
N TYR A 110 -9.39 -0.76 10.91
CA TYR A 110 -8.39 -0.20 11.83
C TYR A 110 -8.86 1.12 12.44
N VAL A 111 -9.44 2.02 11.64
CA VAL A 111 -9.99 3.30 12.12
C VAL A 111 -11.10 3.07 13.15
N LEU A 112 -12.01 2.13 12.88
CA LEU A 112 -13.08 1.77 13.82
C LEU A 112 -12.53 1.19 15.13
N VAL A 113 -11.54 0.29 15.05
CA VAL A 113 -10.91 -0.31 16.24
C VAL A 113 -10.21 0.75 17.08
N ILE A 114 -9.42 1.63 16.46
CA ILE A 114 -8.74 2.73 17.17
C ILE A 114 -9.77 3.69 17.78
N GLY A 115 -10.82 4.05 17.03
CA GLY A 115 -11.90 4.88 17.53
C GLY A 115 -12.63 4.26 18.74
N ALA A 116 -12.90 2.96 18.71
CA ALA A 116 -13.52 2.24 19.82
C ALA A 116 -12.61 2.21 21.06
N ILE A 117 -11.30 2.00 20.88
CA ILE A 117 -10.31 2.05 21.97
C ILE A 117 -10.27 3.45 22.59
N LEU A 118 -10.25 4.51 21.77
CA LEU A 118 -10.27 5.90 22.25
C LEU A 118 -11.56 6.21 23.03
N LEU A 119 -12.71 5.76 22.56
CA LEU A 119 -13.98 5.91 23.28
C LEU A 119 -13.98 5.15 24.61
N LEU A 120 -13.43 3.94 24.64
CA LEU A 120 -13.24 3.17 25.88
C LEU A 120 -12.34 3.92 26.86
N LEU A 121 -11.19 4.42 26.39
CA LEU A 121 -10.27 5.20 27.23
C LEU A 121 -10.94 6.47 27.77
N LEU A 122 -11.64 7.23 26.93
CA LEU A 122 -12.41 8.40 27.36
C LEU A 122 -13.47 8.03 28.38
N PHE A 123 -14.20 6.92 28.17
CA PHE A 123 -15.19 6.40 29.11
C PHE A 123 -14.57 6.08 30.47
N PHE A 124 -13.42 5.39 30.52
CA PHE A 124 -12.70 5.11 31.76
C PHE A 124 -12.10 6.36 32.42
N MET A 125 -11.70 7.37 31.64
CA MET A 125 -11.17 8.63 32.14
C MET A 125 -12.25 9.58 32.65
N THR A 126 -13.53 9.33 32.37
CA THR A 126 -14.61 10.15 32.94
C THR A 126 -14.64 10.02 34.47
N LYS A 127 -14.52 11.16 35.16
CA LYS A 127 -14.58 11.22 36.63
C LYS A 127 -16.00 11.58 37.08
N LYS A 128 -16.54 10.89 38.08
CA LYS A 128 -17.81 11.25 38.72
C LYS A 128 -17.60 12.24 39.85
N LYS A 129 -18.48 13.24 39.98
CA LYS A 129 -18.42 14.23 41.08
C LYS A 129 -19.14 13.67 42.32
N CYS A 130 -18.56 13.84 43.49
CA CYS A 130 -19.21 13.54 44.76
C CYS A 130 -20.43 14.46 44.99
N PRO A 131 -21.62 13.92 45.30
CA PRO A 131 -22.80 14.74 45.61
C PRO A 131 -22.57 15.67 46.80
N GLN A 132 -21.82 15.21 47.81
CA GLN A 132 -21.64 15.91 49.07
C GLN A 132 -20.49 16.94 49.04
N CYS A 133 -19.31 16.59 48.53
CA CYS A 133 -18.13 17.47 48.54
C CYS A 133 -17.68 17.96 47.16
N LYS A 134 -18.40 17.61 46.08
CA LYS A 134 -18.11 17.94 44.66
C LYS A 134 -16.73 17.49 44.12
N HIS A 135 -15.94 16.73 44.90
CA HIS A 135 -14.65 16.19 44.47
C HIS A 135 -14.80 15.17 43.31
N LYS A 136 -13.91 15.22 42.31
CA LYS A 136 -13.93 14.35 41.13
C LYS A 136 -13.21 13.02 41.43
N ASN A 137 -13.96 11.93 41.47
CA ASN A 137 -13.45 10.58 41.72
C ASN A 137 -13.50 9.74 40.44
N ALA A 138 -12.65 8.71 40.34
CA ALA A 138 -12.77 7.71 39.27
C ALA A 138 -14.17 7.08 39.26
N ARG A 139 -14.73 6.83 38.07
CA ARG A 139 -16.13 6.38 37.92
C ARG A 139 -16.44 5.08 38.68
N GLY A 140 -15.48 4.15 38.72
CA GLY A 140 -15.60 2.86 39.41
C GLY A 140 -15.47 2.91 40.94
N ARG A 141 -15.12 4.05 41.56
CA ARG A 141 -14.90 4.12 43.01
C ARG A 141 -16.23 4.06 43.77
N LYS A 142 -16.38 3.14 44.74
CA LYS A 142 -17.60 3.00 45.55
C LYS A 142 -17.71 4.06 46.66
N THR A 143 -16.60 4.66 47.05
CA THR A 143 -16.53 5.70 48.09
C THR A 143 -15.74 6.91 47.61
N CYS A 144 -16.06 8.10 48.11
CA CYS A 144 -15.36 9.34 47.82
C CYS A 144 -14.04 9.40 48.58
N GLU A 145 -12.95 9.66 47.86
CA GLU A 145 -11.60 9.79 48.44
C GLU A 145 -11.50 10.85 49.53
N LYS A 146 -12.17 12.00 49.31
CA LYS A 146 -12.04 13.16 50.18
C LYS A 146 -12.92 13.11 51.44
N CYS A 147 -14.16 12.62 51.34
CA CYS A 147 -15.15 12.72 52.42
C CYS A 147 -15.78 11.38 52.83
N GLY A 148 -15.34 10.25 52.25
CA GLY A 148 -15.86 8.92 52.58
C GLY A 148 -17.28 8.60 52.10
N TYR A 149 -17.99 9.57 51.49
CA TYR A 149 -19.36 9.36 50.99
C TYR A 149 -19.45 8.17 50.03
N ARG A 150 -20.41 7.27 50.24
CA ARG A 150 -20.63 6.09 49.40
C ARG A 150 -21.49 6.47 48.18
N PHE A 151 -20.91 6.32 46.99
CA PHE A 151 -21.50 6.69 45.70
C PHE A 151 -22.59 5.74 45.23
#